data_AF-A0A6G0W4X8-F1
#
_entry.id   AF-A0A6G0W4X8-F1
#
_cell.length_a   1.000
_cell.length_b   1.000
_cell.length_c   1.000
_cell.angle_alpha   90.00
_cell.angle_beta   90.00
_cell.angle_gamma   90.00
#
_symmetry.space_group_name_H-M   'P 1'
#
loop_
_entity.id
_entity.type
_entity.pdbx_description
1 polymer ?
#
loop_
_entity_poly.entity_id
_entity_poly.type
_entity_poly.pdbx_seq_one_letter_code
_entity_poly.pdbx_strand_id
1 'polypeptide(L)'
;MRNTLKQVFGFGNPGEQLVVASKRGDLKRVRGLVARGASVNFKDKDDATPLIYASKYGHLSLVKELLAQGADLMLADKTNCTPLHIASYKGYLIIILVLLAHGASIDAADESGRTPLHWASSWGRIAIVKELLARGAPVDSANKKGNTPLHCASANRHWDIVHELQAQGAAIDAGNVNGYTALHHAAFCGYLDVFKKLITCGADIHAKNKDDTPLHVAASNGHLHVVEELMTHGITLDVPNEFGDTPLHRASWHGQAEMVERLLVHGAKIDVANTDGSTPLHDAACKGHVDVVKVLLAHGAPIDARDLNGDTALHRASMNGQVYFDQELDTMANSTNKSRKVQCPPATFNGQVQVLKVLLDAGAKRHLRNEDGKTARDLGNSAVDAWFDIYRNIANKKLLERISKIPTRHFETHVAS
;
A
#
# COMPACT_ATOMS: atom_id res chain seq x y z
N MET A 1 -9.74 -45.97 -36.80
CA MET A 1 -8.29 -45.87 -37.09
C MET A 1 -7.70 -44.46 -36.97
N ARG A 2 -8.40 -43.35 -37.34
CA ARG A 2 -7.84 -41.98 -37.21
C ARG A 2 -7.69 -41.46 -35.76
N ASN A 3 -8.51 -41.92 -34.82
CA ASN A 3 -8.39 -41.52 -33.40
C ASN A 3 -7.34 -42.32 -32.63
N THR A 4 -7.00 -43.53 -33.08
CA THR A 4 -6.07 -44.44 -32.40
C THR A 4 -4.60 -44.13 -32.70
N LEU A 5 -4.30 -43.54 -33.87
CA LEU A 5 -2.94 -43.09 -34.22
C LEU A 5 -2.47 -41.83 -33.47
N LYS A 6 -3.38 -41.07 -32.85
CA LYS A 6 -3.02 -39.91 -32.02
C LYS A 6 -2.40 -40.31 -30.67
N GLN A 7 -2.75 -41.49 -30.14
CA GLN A 7 -2.28 -41.94 -28.83
C GLN A 7 -0.95 -42.70 -28.88
N VAL A 8 -0.55 -43.24 -30.04
CA VAL A 8 0.63 -44.11 -30.15
C VAL A 8 1.91 -43.36 -30.55
N PHE A 9 1.82 -42.17 -31.15
CA PHE A 9 2.98 -41.44 -31.70
C PHE A 9 3.30 -40.09 -31.05
N GLY A 10 2.66 -39.71 -29.94
CA GLY A 10 3.00 -38.45 -29.23
C GLY A 10 2.81 -37.17 -30.05
N PHE A 11 2.09 -37.22 -31.18
CA PHE A 11 1.76 -36.04 -31.94
C PHE A 11 0.55 -35.36 -31.30
N GLY A 12 0.81 -34.42 -30.39
CA GLY A 12 -0.20 -33.49 -29.88
C GLY A 12 -0.96 -32.79 -31.02
N ASN A 13 -2.08 -32.14 -30.70
CA ASN A 13 -2.90 -31.42 -31.68
C ASN A 13 -2.00 -30.51 -32.57
N PRO A 14 -2.13 -30.48 -33.91
CA PRO A 14 -1.33 -29.61 -34.78
C PRO A 14 -1.30 -28.14 -34.31
N GLY A 15 -2.39 -27.65 -33.74
CA GLY A 15 -2.44 -26.33 -33.11
C GLY A 15 -1.58 -26.20 -31.84
N GLU A 16 -1.61 -27.21 -30.97
CA GLU A 16 -0.73 -27.25 -29.78
C GLU A 16 0.75 -27.33 -30.20
N GLN A 17 1.07 -28.11 -31.23
CA GLN A 17 2.43 -28.17 -31.78
C GLN A 17 2.85 -26.83 -32.38
N LEU A 18 1.93 -26.09 -33.01
CA LEU A 18 2.17 -24.77 -33.55
C LEU A 18 2.48 -23.77 -32.44
N VAL A 19 1.72 -23.82 -31.34
CA VAL A 19 1.98 -23.03 -30.13
C VAL A 19 3.35 -23.36 -29.53
N VAL A 20 3.70 -24.65 -29.38
CA VAL A 20 5.02 -25.07 -28.85
C VAL A 20 6.16 -24.61 -29.76
N ALA A 21 6.01 -24.75 -31.08
CA ALA A 21 6.98 -24.25 -32.05
C ALA A 21 7.12 -22.72 -31.95
N SER A 22 6.01 -22.01 -31.74
CA SER A 22 6.00 -20.56 -31.62
C SER A 22 6.67 -20.05 -30.35
N LYS A 23 6.48 -20.76 -29.21
CA LYS A 23 7.21 -20.50 -27.96
C LYS A 23 8.72 -20.59 -28.16
N ARG A 24 9.18 -21.56 -28.96
CA ARG A 24 10.60 -21.82 -29.25
C ARG A 24 11.18 -20.94 -30.36
N GLY A 25 10.34 -20.23 -31.12
CA GLY A 25 10.79 -19.44 -32.29
C GLY A 25 11.19 -20.31 -33.49
N ASP A 26 10.73 -21.56 -33.55
CA ASP A 26 11.09 -22.49 -34.64
C ASP A 26 10.28 -22.19 -35.91
N LEU A 27 10.76 -21.21 -36.67
CA LEU A 27 10.14 -20.72 -37.90
C LEU A 27 9.91 -21.84 -38.93
N LYS A 28 10.88 -22.76 -39.07
CA LYS A 28 10.78 -23.87 -40.04
C LYS A 28 9.63 -24.80 -39.65
N ARG A 29 9.53 -25.15 -38.37
CA ARG A 29 8.45 -26.01 -37.87
C ARG A 29 7.09 -25.32 -37.95
N VAL A 30 7.01 -24.02 -37.66
CA VAL A 30 5.77 -23.23 -37.83
C VAL A 30 5.30 -23.29 -39.28
N ARG A 31 6.17 -22.98 -40.27
CA ARG A 31 5.81 -23.05 -41.70
C ARG A 31 5.31 -24.44 -42.10
N GLY A 32 6.01 -25.48 -41.68
CA GLY A 32 5.61 -26.86 -41.97
C GLY A 32 4.31 -27.30 -41.29
N LEU A 33 3.92 -26.70 -40.17
CA LEU A 33 2.64 -26.96 -39.50
C LEU A 33 1.50 -26.20 -40.18
N VAL A 34 1.70 -24.91 -40.50
CA VAL A 34 0.70 -24.09 -41.21
C VAL A 34 0.43 -24.66 -42.61
N ALA A 35 1.46 -25.06 -43.36
CA ALA A 35 1.31 -25.71 -44.66
C ALA A 35 0.55 -27.05 -44.60
N ARG A 36 0.52 -27.71 -43.43
CA ARG A 36 -0.27 -28.93 -43.18
C ARG A 36 -1.67 -28.64 -42.61
N GLY A 37 -2.11 -27.38 -42.64
CA GLY A 37 -3.45 -26.96 -42.22
C GLY A 37 -3.59 -26.67 -40.72
N ALA A 38 -2.50 -26.48 -39.97
CA ALA A 38 -2.61 -25.98 -38.61
C ALA A 38 -3.15 -24.54 -38.61
N SER A 39 -4.20 -24.27 -37.84
CA SER A 39 -4.76 -22.91 -37.73
C SER A 39 -3.75 -21.96 -37.09
N VAL A 40 -3.38 -20.90 -37.81
CA VAL A 40 -2.50 -19.81 -37.34
C VAL A 40 -3.09 -19.11 -36.11
N ASN A 41 -4.42 -19.12 -36.01
CA ASN A 41 -5.21 -18.52 -34.93
C ASN A 41 -5.64 -19.56 -33.88
N PHE A 42 -4.96 -20.70 -33.80
CA PHE A 42 -5.24 -21.70 -32.77
C PHE A 42 -5.10 -21.09 -31.37
N LYS A 43 -6.12 -21.24 -30.55
CA LYS A 43 -6.13 -20.84 -29.14
C LYS A 43 -5.75 -22.04 -28.28
N ASP A 44 -4.73 -21.88 -27.45
CA ASP A 44 -4.43 -22.88 -26.44
C ASP A 44 -5.39 -22.80 -25.25
N LYS A 45 -5.09 -23.57 -24.19
CA LYS A 45 -5.91 -23.61 -22.98
C LYS A 45 -6.06 -22.24 -22.30
N ASP A 46 -5.20 -21.27 -22.58
CA ASP A 46 -5.21 -19.92 -22.00
C ASP A 46 -5.73 -18.88 -23.01
N ASP A 47 -6.41 -19.34 -24.07
CA ASP A 47 -6.82 -18.57 -25.25
C ASP A 47 -5.68 -17.87 -25.99
N ALA A 48 -4.42 -18.20 -25.65
CA ALA A 48 -3.25 -17.57 -26.23
C ALA A 48 -2.95 -18.16 -27.61
N THR A 49 -2.73 -17.29 -28.60
CA THR A 49 -2.41 -17.66 -29.98
C THR A 49 -0.90 -17.82 -30.20
N PRO A 50 -0.48 -18.51 -31.28
CA PRO A 50 0.90 -18.51 -31.75
C PRO A 50 1.53 -17.11 -31.82
N LEU A 51 0.76 -16.10 -32.26
CA LEU A 51 1.23 -14.71 -32.39
C LEU A 51 1.49 -14.06 -31.02
N ILE A 52 0.64 -14.32 -30.02
CA ILE A 52 0.88 -13.89 -28.63
C ILE A 52 2.20 -14.48 -28.11
N TYR A 53 2.46 -15.76 -28.33
CA TYR A 53 3.71 -16.39 -27.89
C TYR A 53 4.93 -15.90 -28.65
N ALA A 54 4.85 -15.73 -29.97
CA ALA A 54 5.94 -15.16 -30.76
C ALA A 54 6.30 -13.75 -30.25
N SER A 55 5.29 -12.94 -29.92
CA SER A 55 5.46 -11.60 -29.34
C SER A 55 6.03 -11.66 -27.91
N LYS A 56 5.57 -12.61 -27.08
CA LYS A 56 6.04 -12.82 -25.69
C LYS A 56 7.52 -13.15 -25.59
N TYR A 57 8.03 -13.92 -26.54
CA TYR A 57 9.41 -14.39 -26.55
C TYR A 57 10.32 -13.62 -27.52
N GLY A 58 9.81 -12.57 -28.16
CA GLY A 58 10.63 -11.67 -28.97
C GLY A 58 11.02 -12.21 -30.35
N HIS A 59 10.28 -13.20 -30.86
CA HIS A 59 10.61 -13.87 -32.13
C HIS A 59 10.14 -13.06 -33.34
N LEU A 60 10.83 -11.96 -33.65
CA LEU A 60 10.44 -11.01 -34.71
C LEU A 60 10.17 -11.67 -36.07
N SER A 61 11.06 -12.55 -36.52
CA SER A 61 10.90 -13.25 -37.81
C SER A 61 9.63 -14.11 -37.83
N LEU A 62 9.29 -14.70 -36.69
CA LEU A 62 8.09 -15.49 -36.53
C LEU A 62 6.83 -14.62 -36.46
N VAL A 63 6.87 -13.47 -35.77
CA VAL A 63 5.77 -12.50 -35.77
C VAL A 63 5.43 -12.09 -37.20
N LYS A 64 6.43 -11.69 -38.00
CA LYS A 64 6.24 -11.32 -39.41
C LYS A 64 5.63 -12.46 -40.24
N GLU A 65 6.12 -13.68 -40.07
CA GLU A 65 5.59 -14.86 -40.75
C GLU A 65 4.12 -15.12 -40.36
N LEU A 66 3.81 -15.15 -39.08
CA LEU A 66 2.44 -15.42 -38.62
C LEU A 66 1.45 -14.37 -39.16
N LEU A 67 1.83 -13.10 -39.19
CA LEU A 67 1.02 -12.03 -39.80
C LEU A 67 0.83 -12.24 -41.30
N ALA A 68 1.89 -12.60 -42.03
CA ALA A 68 1.80 -12.92 -43.45
C ALA A 68 0.89 -14.12 -43.75
N GLN A 69 0.77 -15.05 -42.78
CA GLN A 69 -0.13 -16.21 -42.84
C GLN A 69 -1.55 -15.91 -42.31
N GLY A 70 -1.90 -14.65 -42.07
CA GLY A 70 -3.25 -14.25 -41.64
C GLY A 70 -3.52 -14.41 -40.14
N ALA A 71 -2.49 -14.30 -39.28
CA ALA A 71 -2.71 -14.23 -37.84
C ALA A 71 -3.56 -13.01 -37.48
N ASP A 72 -4.62 -13.23 -36.70
CA ASP A 72 -5.51 -12.19 -36.24
C ASP A 72 -4.91 -11.45 -35.03
N LEU A 73 -4.69 -10.14 -35.21
CA LEU A 73 -4.11 -9.22 -34.24
C LEU A 73 -5.05 -8.89 -33.07
N MET A 74 -6.36 -9.09 -33.24
CA MET A 74 -7.39 -8.80 -32.24
C MET A 74 -7.61 -9.96 -31.28
N LEU A 75 -7.12 -11.17 -31.61
CA LEU A 75 -7.22 -12.30 -30.70
C LEU A 75 -6.35 -12.08 -29.47
N ALA A 76 -7.02 -12.05 -28.32
CA ALA A 76 -6.42 -11.91 -27.01
C ALA A 76 -6.44 -13.23 -26.24
N ASP A 77 -5.57 -13.32 -25.23
CA ASP A 77 -5.62 -14.40 -24.24
C ASP A 77 -6.81 -14.25 -23.28
N LYS A 78 -6.96 -15.17 -22.32
CA LYS A 78 -8.05 -15.17 -21.32
C LYS A 78 -8.18 -13.88 -20.52
N THR A 79 -7.12 -13.09 -20.42
CA THR A 79 -7.11 -11.81 -19.69
C THR A 79 -7.30 -10.62 -20.64
N ASN A 80 -7.79 -10.87 -21.85
CA ASN A 80 -7.88 -9.91 -22.95
C ASN A 80 -6.53 -9.24 -23.30
N CYS A 81 -5.39 -9.89 -23.04
CA CYS A 81 -4.10 -9.38 -23.48
C CYS A 81 -3.84 -9.72 -24.95
N THR A 82 -3.71 -8.67 -25.78
CA THR A 82 -3.30 -8.78 -27.19
C THR A 82 -1.78 -8.91 -27.35
N PRO A 83 -1.27 -9.31 -28.54
CA PRO A 83 0.17 -9.31 -28.82
C PRO A 83 0.85 -7.96 -28.54
N LEU A 84 0.13 -6.84 -28.75
CA LEU A 84 0.64 -5.48 -28.53
C LEU A 84 0.85 -5.17 -27.04
N HIS A 85 -0.04 -5.64 -26.15
CA HIS A 85 0.17 -5.56 -24.70
C HIS A 85 1.44 -6.28 -24.26
N ILE A 86 1.61 -7.52 -24.75
CA ILE A 86 2.74 -8.36 -24.38
C ILE A 86 4.07 -7.78 -24.89
N ALA A 87 4.10 -7.27 -26.13
CA ALA A 87 5.28 -6.60 -26.65
C ALA A 87 5.59 -5.31 -25.88
N SER A 88 4.55 -4.58 -25.44
CA SER A 88 4.68 -3.34 -24.63
C SER A 88 5.26 -3.64 -23.25
N TYR A 89 4.80 -4.71 -22.60
CA TYR A 89 5.40 -5.22 -21.36
C TYR A 89 6.89 -5.55 -21.51
N LYS A 90 7.20 -6.34 -22.54
CA LYS A 90 8.52 -6.93 -22.75
C LYS A 90 9.55 -5.94 -23.26
N GLY A 91 9.12 -4.80 -23.79
CA GLY A 91 10.04 -3.79 -24.30
C GLY A 91 10.43 -4.00 -25.78
N TYR A 92 9.67 -4.79 -26.54
CA TYR A 92 10.04 -5.16 -27.91
C TYR A 92 9.55 -4.14 -28.93
N LEU A 93 10.22 -2.98 -29.00
CA LEU A 93 9.85 -1.87 -29.89
C LEU A 93 9.67 -2.30 -31.35
N ILE A 94 10.58 -3.10 -31.91
CA ILE A 94 10.46 -3.52 -33.31
C ILE A 94 9.23 -4.40 -33.55
N ILE A 95 8.81 -5.20 -32.57
CA ILE A 95 7.57 -5.98 -32.65
C ILE A 95 6.36 -5.04 -32.58
N ILE A 96 6.38 -4.03 -31.70
CA ILE A 96 5.34 -2.98 -31.65
C ILE A 96 5.16 -2.32 -33.02
N LEU A 97 6.26 -1.89 -33.66
CA LEU A 97 6.22 -1.26 -34.98
C LEU A 97 5.58 -2.18 -36.03
N VAL A 98 5.94 -3.47 -36.05
CA VAL A 98 5.37 -4.45 -36.98
C VAL A 98 3.89 -4.66 -36.71
N LEU A 99 3.48 -4.85 -35.45
CA LEU A 99 2.08 -5.07 -35.08
C LEU A 99 1.20 -3.87 -35.46
N LEU A 100 1.64 -2.65 -35.14
CA LEU A 100 0.91 -1.42 -35.48
C LEU A 100 0.84 -1.19 -37.00
N ALA A 101 1.90 -1.50 -37.74
CA ALA A 101 1.90 -1.41 -39.21
C ALA A 101 0.90 -2.39 -39.87
N HIS A 102 0.55 -3.49 -39.19
CA HIS A 102 -0.47 -4.44 -39.65
C HIS A 102 -1.87 -4.17 -39.05
N GLY A 103 -2.07 -3.04 -38.38
CA GLY A 103 -3.39 -2.62 -37.90
C GLY A 103 -3.77 -3.14 -36.51
N ALA A 104 -2.81 -3.46 -35.64
CA ALA A 104 -3.11 -3.71 -34.23
C ALA A 104 -3.80 -2.48 -33.60
N SER A 105 -4.90 -2.68 -32.87
CA SER A 105 -5.54 -1.60 -32.11
C SER A 105 -4.56 -1.09 -31.03
N ILE A 106 -4.27 0.21 -31.11
CA ILE A 106 -3.28 0.89 -30.26
C ILE A 106 -3.77 1.05 -28.81
N ASP A 107 -5.08 1.02 -28.62
CA ASP A 107 -5.83 1.29 -27.39
C ASP A 107 -6.65 0.09 -26.91
N ALA A 108 -6.40 -1.11 -27.47
CA ALA A 108 -7.04 -2.35 -27.03
C ALA A 108 -6.94 -2.46 -25.49
N ALA A 109 -8.02 -2.86 -24.84
CA ALA A 109 -8.09 -2.94 -23.39
C ALA A 109 -8.02 -4.39 -22.89
N ASP A 110 -7.13 -4.65 -21.93
CA ASP A 110 -7.11 -5.93 -21.21
C ASP A 110 -8.32 -6.08 -20.26
N GLU A 111 -8.42 -7.19 -19.55
CA GLU A 111 -9.51 -7.48 -18.63
C GLU A 111 -9.65 -6.42 -17.51
N SER A 112 -8.56 -5.74 -17.15
CA SER A 112 -8.56 -4.64 -16.17
C SER A 112 -8.81 -3.28 -16.80
N GLY A 113 -9.03 -3.20 -18.12
CA GLY A 113 -9.17 -1.94 -18.86
C GLY A 113 -7.83 -1.27 -19.17
N ARG A 114 -6.69 -1.94 -19.00
CA ARG A 114 -5.37 -1.35 -19.27
C ARG A 114 -5.06 -1.48 -20.76
N THR A 115 -4.55 -0.40 -21.34
CA THR A 115 -4.09 -0.32 -22.73
C THR A 115 -2.59 -0.65 -22.85
N PRO A 116 -2.04 -0.88 -24.05
CA PRO A 116 -0.60 -1.02 -24.26
C PRO A 116 0.23 0.12 -23.64
N LEU A 117 -0.30 1.35 -23.66
CA LEU A 117 0.34 2.52 -23.05
C LEU A 117 0.44 2.41 -21.53
N HIS A 118 -0.57 1.85 -20.84
CA HIS A 118 -0.48 1.55 -19.41
C HIS A 118 0.63 0.55 -19.12
N TRP A 119 0.73 -0.51 -19.92
CA TRP A 119 1.73 -1.56 -19.73
C TRP A 119 3.14 -1.01 -19.98
N ALA A 120 3.35 -0.28 -21.06
CA ALA A 120 4.63 0.39 -21.34
C ALA A 120 5.01 1.35 -20.20
N SER A 121 4.05 2.12 -19.69
CA SER A 121 4.26 3.09 -18.60
C SER A 121 4.56 2.42 -17.26
N SER A 122 3.90 1.31 -16.94
CA SER A 122 4.13 0.56 -15.70
C SER A 122 5.53 -0.09 -15.66
N TRP A 123 6.07 -0.43 -16.83
CA TRP A 123 7.31 -1.20 -16.96
C TRP A 123 8.49 -0.39 -17.51
N GLY A 124 8.41 0.94 -17.50
CA GLY A 124 9.57 1.78 -17.83
C GLY A 124 9.98 1.72 -19.29
N ARG A 125 9.04 1.47 -20.22
CA ARG A 125 9.35 1.32 -21.66
C ARG A 125 9.24 2.65 -22.38
N ILE A 126 10.09 3.62 -22.05
CA ILE A 126 10.02 5.00 -22.58
C ILE A 126 9.99 5.07 -24.10
N ALA A 127 10.79 4.25 -24.81
CA ALA A 127 10.78 4.23 -26.27
C ALA A 127 9.44 3.76 -26.86
N ILE A 128 8.76 2.83 -26.19
CA ILE A 128 7.43 2.36 -26.60
C ILE A 128 6.35 3.38 -26.22
N VAL A 129 6.45 4.03 -25.05
CA VAL A 129 5.56 5.13 -24.66
C VAL A 129 5.57 6.23 -25.74
N LYS A 130 6.76 6.69 -26.14
CA LYS A 130 6.93 7.69 -27.20
C LYS A 130 6.31 7.25 -28.52
N GLU A 131 6.57 6.02 -28.94
CA GLU A 131 6.03 5.49 -30.21
C GLU A 131 4.51 5.37 -30.19
N LEU A 132 3.92 4.89 -29.08
CA LEU A 132 2.48 4.77 -28.93
C LEU A 132 1.81 6.16 -28.97
N LEU A 133 2.35 7.14 -28.23
CA LEU A 133 1.81 8.51 -28.22
C LEU A 133 1.96 9.19 -29.59
N ALA A 134 3.10 9.03 -30.26
CA ALA A 134 3.33 9.57 -31.61
C ALA A 134 2.34 9.02 -32.65
N ARG A 135 1.78 7.83 -32.42
CA ARG A 135 0.75 7.21 -33.26
C ARG A 135 -0.69 7.46 -32.78
N GLY A 136 -0.88 8.36 -31.81
CA GLY A 136 -2.19 8.77 -31.34
C GLY A 136 -2.82 7.84 -30.30
N ALA A 137 -2.03 7.08 -29.53
CA ALA A 137 -2.56 6.41 -28.35
C ALA A 137 -3.15 7.45 -27.38
N PRO A 138 -4.39 7.27 -26.86
CA PRO A 138 -4.97 8.25 -25.96
C PRO A 138 -4.16 8.33 -24.66
N VAL A 139 -3.61 9.52 -24.39
CA VAL A 139 -2.68 9.75 -23.28
C VAL A 139 -3.30 9.48 -21.91
N ASP A 140 -4.60 9.81 -21.76
CA ASP A 140 -5.36 9.71 -20.52
C ASP A 140 -6.38 8.55 -20.53
N SER A 141 -6.16 7.49 -21.31
CA SER A 141 -6.99 6.28 -21.20
C SER A 141 -7.08 5.84 -19.74
N ALA A 142 -8.28 5.70 -19.20
CA ALA A 142 -8.49 5.26 -17.82
C ALA A 142 -8.84 3.76 -17.80
N ASN A 143 -8.18 3.00 -16.94
CA ASN A 143 -8.55 1.59 -16.72
C ASN A 143 -9.79 1.47 -15.81
N LYS A 144 -10.22 0.24 -15.47
CA LYS A 144 -11.42 0.01 -14.64
C LYS A 144 -11.37 0.64 -13.23
N LYS A 145 -10.18 0.97 -12.72
CA LYS A 145 -9.97 1.67 -11.45
C LYS A 145 -9.79 3.18 -11.64
N GLY A 146 -9.94 3.70 -12.85
CA GLY A 146 -9.70 5.12 -13.17
C GLY A 146 -8.22 5.50 -13.25
N ASN A 147 -7.29 4.55 -13.14
CA ASN A 147 -5.87 4.87 -13.25
C ASN A 147 -5.51 5.09 -14.72
N THR A 148 -4.84 6.20 -15.01
CA THR A 148 -4.25 6.52 -16.32
C THR A 148 -2.81 5.99 -16.44
N PRO A 149 -2.18 6.01 -17.63
CA PRO A 149 -0.77 5.68 -17.78
C PRO A 149 0.16 6.49 -16.86
N LEU A 150 -0.21 7.75 -16.55
CA LEU A 150 0.54 8.61 -15.64
C LEU A 150 0.54 8.06 -14.20
N HIS A 151 -0.59 7.53 -13.71
CA HIS A 151 -0.67 6.84 -12.42
C HIS A 151 0.25 5.61 -12.39
N CYS A 152 0.25 4.83 -13.47
CA CYS A 152 1.10 3.64 -13.60
C CYS A 152 2.59 3.99 -13.61
N ALA A 153 3.00 5.03 -14.33
CA ALA A 153 4.38 5.50 -14.36
C ALA A 153 4.83 5.98 -12.96
N SER A 154 3.97 6.75 -12.30
CA SER A 154 4.24 7.26 -10.95
C SER A 154 4.40 6.13 -9.92
N ALA A 155 3.46 5.18 -9.89
CA ALA A 155 3.46 4.06 -8.96
C ALA A 155 4.62 3.05 -9.20
N ASN A 156 5.32 3.12 -10.33
CA ASN A 156 6.42 2.21 -10.68
C ASN A 156 7.77 2.93 -10.86
N ARG A 157 7.89 4.18 -10.38
CA ARG A 157 9.13 4.96 -10.34
C ARG A 157 9.72 5.36 -11.71
N HIS A 158 8.88 5.64 -12.70
CA HIS A 158 9.34 6.05 -14.05
C HIS A 158 9.13 7.55 -14.30
N TRP A 159 10.02 8.39 -13.73
CA TRP A 159 9.93 9.86 -13.83
C TRP A 159 10.10 10.39 -15.27
N ASP A 160 10.85 9.68 -16.11
CA ASP A 160 11.05 9.99 -17.52
C ASP A 160 9.75 9.80 -18.33
N ILE A 161 8.98 8.77 -17.99
CA ILE A 161 7.65 8.53 -18.56
C ILE A 161 6.64 9.55 -18.04
N VAL A 162 6.69 9.94 -16.75
CA VAL A 162 5.87 11.02 -16.21
C VAL A 162 6.08 12.31 -17.01
N HIS A 163 7.34 12.66 -17.27
CA HIS A 163 7.68 13.82 -18.09
C HIS A 163 7.12 13.72 -19.51
N GLU A 164 7.32 12.58 -20.18
CA GLU A 164 6.83 12.39 -21.54
C GLU A 164 5.31 12.46 -21.62
N LEU A 165 4.60 11.79 -20.71
CA LEU A 165 3.13 11.82 -20.69
C LEU A 165 2.61 13.25 -20.50
N GLN A 166 3.20 14.02 -19.57
CA GLN A 166 2.81 15.42 -19.39
C GLN A 166 3.14 16.28 -20.62
N ALA A 167 4.29 16.07 -21.26
CA ALA A 167 4.65 16.77 -22.51
C ALA A 167 3.68 16.46 -23.66
N GLN A 168 3.03 15.29 -23.64
CA GLN A 168 1.98 14.89 -24.58
C GLN A 168 0.56 15.26 -24.12
N GLY A 169 0.44 16.10 -23.08
CA GLY A 169 -0.83 16.66 -22.63
C GLY A 169 -1.61 15.81 -21.63
N ALA A 170 -0.98 14.85 -20.96
CA ALA A 170 -1.63 14.12 -19.86
C ALA A 170 -2.14 15.07 -18.78
N ALA A 171 -3.35 14.86 -18.30
CA ALA A 171 -3.89 15.59 -17.15
C ALA A 171 -3.11 15.24 -15.86
N ILE A 172 -2.23 16.14 -15.43
CA ILE A 172 -1.28 15.91 -14.32
C ILE A 172 -1.98 15.57 -12.99
N ASP A 173 -3.14 16.21 -12.75
CA ASP A 173 -3.96 16.05 -11.54
C ASP A 173 -5.19 15.16 -11.76
N ALA A 174 -5.22 14.35 -12.82
CA ALA A 174 -6.28 13.37 -13.00
C ALA A 174 -6.35 12.45 -11.77
N GLY A 175 -7.51 12.39 -11.13
CA GLY A 175 -7.79 11.47 -10.03
C GLY A 175 -8.43 10.18 -10.52
N ASN A 176 -8.04 9.06 -9.92
CA ASN A 176 -8.70 7.77 -10.16
C ASN A 176 -10.07 7.69 -9.44
N VAL A 177 -10.72 6.51 -9.43
CA VAL A 177 -12.05 6.34 -8.78
C VAL A 177 -12.08 6.64 -7.27
N ASN A 178 -10.91 6.69 -6.63
CA ASN A 178 -10.73 7.06 -5.23
C ASN A 178 -10.11 8.46 -5.06
N GLY A 179 -10.03 9.25 -6.14
CA GLY A 179 -9.41 10.58 -6.14
C GLY A 179 -7.88 10.57 -6.04
N TYR A 180 -7.21 9.40 -6.06
CA TYR A 180 -5.75 9.37 -6.04
C TYR A 180 -5.22 9.92 -7.35
N THR A 181 -4.39 10.96 -7.27
CA THR A 181 -3.63 11.50 -8.40
C THR A 181 -2.28 10.78 -8.54
N ALA A 182 -1.55 11.05 -9.62
CA ALA A 182 -0.18 10.57 -9.77
C ALA A 182 0.74 11.00 -8.62
N LEU A 183 0.53 12.20 -8.05
CA LEU A 183 1.31 12.70 -6.91
C LEU A 183 1.06 11.89 -5.63
N HIS A 184 -0.18 11.46 -5.40
CA HIS A 184 -0.51 10.54 -4.30
C HIS A 184 0.19 9.19 -4.44
N HIS A 185 0.28 8.63 -5.64
CA HIS A 185 1.01 7.38 -5.87
C HIS A 185 2.51 7.52 -5.59
N ALA A 186 3.14 8.62 -6.02
CA ALA A 186 4.53 8.89 -5.71
C ALA A 186 4.77 9.05 -4.21
N ALA A 187 3.86 9.73 -3.51
CA ALA A 187 3.89 9.90 -2.06
C ALA A 187 3.70 8.55 -1.32
N PHE A 188 2.75 7.73 -1.76
CA PHE A 188 2.49 6.40 -1.18
C PHE A 188 3.69 5.45 -1.31
N CYS A 189 4.34 5.46 -2.48
CA CYS A 189 5.50 4.62 -2.75
C CYS A 189 6.83 5.21 -2.23
N GLY A 190 6.85 6.47 -1.82
CA GLY A 190 8.07 7.16 -1.38
C GLY A 190 9.06 7.48 -2.51
N TYR A 191 8.59 7.63 -3.75
CA TYR A 191 9.47 7.88 -4.89
C TYR A 191 9.74 9.38 -5.08
N LEU A 192 10.78 9.88 -4.40
CA LEU A 192 11.12 11.31 -4.37
C LEU A 192 11.39 11.92 -5.75
N ASP A 193 12.09 11.18 -6.60
CA ASP A 193 12.44 11.61 -7.97
C ASP A 193 11.20 11.81 -8.83
N VAL A 194 10.26 10.86 -8.79
CA VAL A 194 8.95 11.01 -9.42
C VAL A 194 8.14 12.14 -8.78
N PHE A 195 8.13 12.22 -7.45
CA PHE A 195 7.40 13.25 -6.72
C PHE A 195 7.84 14.66 -7.14
N LYS A 196 9.15 14.92 -7.10
CA LYS A 196 9.76 16.16 -7.59
C LYS A 196 9.39 16.43 -9.04
N LYS A 197 9.46 15.40 -9.89
CA LYS A 197 9.13 15.57 -11.30
C LYS A 197 7.68 16.00 -11.50
N LEU A 198 6.74 15.39 -10.79
CA LEU A 198 5.32 15.76 -10.82
C LEU A 198 5.09 17.21 -10.38
N ILE A 199 5.73 17.66 -9.28
CA ILE A 199 5.66 19.06 -8.85
C ILE A 199 6.21 20.01 -9.92
N THR A 200 7.36 19.71 -10.53
CA THR A 200 7.90 20.54 -11.62
C THR A 200 7.04 20.54 -12.88
N CYS A 201 6.21 19.52 -13.05
CA CYS A 201 5.22 19.39 -14.13
C CYS A 201 3.88 20.06 -13.79
N GLY A 202 3.78 20.72 -12.62
CA GLY A 202 2.61 21.50 -12.21
C GLY A 202 1.54 20.71 -11.46
N ALA A 203 1.86 19.55 -10.89
CA ALA A 203 0.93 18.81 -10.05
C ALA A 203 0.53 19.63 -8.81
N ASP A 204 -0.75 19.60 -8.43
CA ASP A 204 -1.24 20.24 -7.22
C ASP A 204 -0.73 19.49 -5.98
N ILE A 205 0.17 20.16 -5.24
CA ILE A 205 0.74 19.67 -3.98
C ILE A 205 -0.31 19.48 -2.88
N HIS A 206 -1.46 20.14 -3.01
CA HIS A 206 -2.59 20.09 -2.08
C HIS A 206 -3.74 19.21 -2.58
N ALA A 207 -3.55 18.49 -3.70
CA ALA A 207 -4.56 17.61 -4.26
C ALA A 207 -5.15 16.72 -3.15
N LYS A 208 -6.47 16.57 -3.13
CA LYS A 208 -7.14 15.66 -2.19
C LYS A 208 -7.63 14.43 -2.93
N ASN A 209 -7.27 13.26 -2.41
CA ASN A 209 -8.04 12.05 -2.73
C ASN A 209 -9.35 12.07 -1.93
N LYS A 210 -10.06 10.93 -1.83
CA LYS A 210 -11.29 10.83 -1.02
C LYS A 210 -11.18 11.49 0.35
N ASP A 211 -10.05 11.33 1.04
CA ASP A 211 -9.85 11.89 2.38
C ASP A 211 -8.55 12.69 2.47
N ASP A 212 -7.46 12.16 1.93
CA ASP A 212 -6.09 12.53 2.28
C ASP A 212 -5.40 13.38 1.20
N THR A 213 -4.47 14.25 1.64
CA THR A 213 -3.50 14.94 0.77
C THR A 213 -2.23 14.09 0.57
N PRO A 214 -1.33 14.44 -0.38
CA PRO A 214 -0.03 13.77 -0.49
C PRO A 214 0.78 13.76 0.81
N LEU A 215 0.67 14.81 1.64
CA LEU A 215 1.32 14.87 2.96
C LEU A 215 0.78 13.79 3.90
N HIS A 216 -0.54 13.62 4.00
CA HIS A 216 -1.15 12.55 4.81
C HIS A 216 -0.66 11.17 4.37
N VAL A 217 -0.65 10.93 3.06
CA VAL A 217 -0.24 9.65 2.47
C VAL A 217 1.24 9.36 2.75
N ALA A 218 2.14 10.34 2.54
CA ALA A 218 3.56 10.20 2.84
C ALA A 218 3.82 9.99 4.34
N ALA A 219 3.10 10.72 5.20
CA ALA A 219 3.21 10.59 6.66
C ALA A 219 2.74 9.23 7.17
N SER A 220 1.60 8.73 6.68
CA SER A 220 1.07 7.38 6.99
C SER A 220 2.08 6.27 6.67
N ASN A 221 2.81 6.41 5.56
CA ASN A 221 3.77 5.40 5.09
C ASN A 221 5.22 5.64 5.57
N GLY A 222 5.47 6.69 6.35
CA GLY A 222 6.80 6.97 6.92
C GLY A 222 7.84 7.49 5.92
N HIS A 223 7.43 8.03 4.78
CA HIS A 223 8.35 8.50 3.73
C HIS A 223 8.91 9.90 4.03
N LEU A 224 9.86 9.96 4.96
CA LEU A 224 10.46 11.20 5.48
C LEU A 224 10.95 12.14 4.40
N HIS A 225 11.68 11.63 3.42
CA HIS A 225 12.25 12.44 2.34
C HIS A 225 11.18 13.09 1.44
N VAL A 226 10.00 12.48 1.31
CA VAL A 226 8.86 13.11 0.59
C VAL A 226 8.25 14.21 1.45
N VAL A 227 8.10 13.98 2.76
CA VAL A 227 7.58 14.98 3.70
C VAL A 227 8.53 16.18 3.83
N GLU A 228 9.84 15.95 3.87
CA GLU A 228 10.85 17.01 3.83
C GLU A 228 10.73 17.84 2.56
N GLU A 229 10.62 17.20 1.39
CA GLU A 229 10.42 17.91 0.13
C GLU A 229 9.15 18.75 0.14
N LEU A 230 8.03 18.17 0.58
CA LEU A 230 6.76 18.86 0.77
C LEU A 230 6.92 20.12 1.66
N MET A 231 7.67 20.02 2.76
CA MET A 231 7.95 21.16 3.66
C MET A 231 8.72 22.28 2.97
N THR A 232 9.59 21.98 1.99
CA THR A 232 10.32 23.02 1.24
C THR A 232 9.39 23.91 0.40
N HIS A 233 8.17 23.44 0.10
CA HIS A 233 7.14 24.20 -0.62
C HIS A 233 6.20 24.98 0.33
N GLY A 234 6.51 25.06 1.63
CA GLY A 234 5.79 25.92 2.57
C GLY A 234 4.39 25.44 2.93
N ILE A 235 4.13 24.13 2.85
CA ILE A 235 2.80 23.57 3.14
C ILE A 235 2.45 23.63 4.64
N THR A 236 1.15 23.71 4.95
CA THR A 236 0.64 23.59 6.31
C THR A 236 0.66 22.12 6.77
N LEU A 237 1.29 21.84 7.91
CA LEU A 237 1.42 20.48 8.45
C LEU A 237 0.14 19.95 9.14
N ASP A 238 -0.74 20.83 9.58
CA ASP A 238 -1.97 20.49 10.31
C ASP A 238 -3.21 20.51 9.42
N VAL A 239 -3.06 20.21 8.13
CA VAL A 239 -4.20 20.14 7.21
C VAL A 239 -5.11 18.97 7.62
N PRO A 240 -6.41 19.19 7.89
CA PRO A 240 -7.33 18.10 8.21
C PRO A 240 -7.83 17.40 6.95
N ASN A 241 -7.99 16.08 7.02
CA ASN A 241 -8.81 15.30 6.10
C ASN A 241 -10.31 15.38 6.44
N GLU A 242 -11.16 14.61 5.76
CA GLU A 242 -12.61 14.60 6.01
C GLU A 242 -13.00 14.12 7.42
N PHE A 243 -12.15 13.33 8.07
CA PHE A 243 -12.30 12.88 9.46
C PHE A 243 -11.66 13.83 10.48
N GLY A 244 -11.12 14.97 10.03
CA GLY A 244 -10.38 15.90 10.89
C GLY A 244 -8.98 15.39 11.28
N ASP A 245 -8.54 14.24 10.79
CA ASP A 245 -7.20 13.74 11.03
C ASP A 245 -6.19 14.62 10.32
N THR A 246 -5.09 14.92 11.01
CA THR A 246 -3.91 15.57 10.43
C THR A 246 -2.90 14.52 9.96
N PRO A 247 -1.87 14.89 9.19
CA PRO A 247 -0.74 14.02 8.88
C PRO A 247 -0.08 13.41 10.12
N LEU A 248 -0.08 14.13 11.25
CA LEU A 248 0.41 13.62 12.53
C LEU A 248 -0.47 12.47 13.06
N HIS A 249 -1.80 12.58 12.97
CA HIS A 249 -2.72 11.47 13.29
C HIS A 249 -2.42 10.24 12.45
N ARG A 250 -2.29 10.40 11.13
CA ARG A 250 -1.97 9.30 10.22
C ARG A 250 -0.62 8.64 10.56
N ALA A 251 0.43 9.43 10.79
CA ALA A 251 1.74 8.91 11.19
C ALA A 251 1.65 8.16 12.54
N SER A 252 0.88 8.70 13.49
CA SER A 252 0.68 8.09 14.80
C SER A 252 -0.10 6.78 14.75
N TRP A 253 -1.18 6.72 13.98
CA TRP A 253 -1.99 5.51 13.76
C TRP A 253 -1.20 4.37 13.10
N HIS A 254 -0.28 4.71 12.20
CA HIS A 254 0.54 3.74 11.48
C HIS A 254 1.89 3.44 12.14
N GLY A 255 2.18 4.02 13.30
CA GLY A 255 3.36 3.67 14.09
C GLY A 255 4.66 4.30 13.60
N GLN A 256 4.60 5.37 12.83
CA GLN A 256 5.76 6.00 12.19
C GLN A 256 6.47 6.96 13.16
N ALA A 257 7.18 6.42 14.16
CA ALA A 257 7.78 7.22 15.24
C ALA A 257 8.75 8.32 14.73
N GLU A 258 9.62 8.00 13.77
CA GLU A 258 10.55 8.97 13.18
C GLU A 258 9.79 10.07 12.42
N MET A 259 8.73 9.72 11.69
CA MET A 259 7.86 10.69 11.02
C MET A 259 7.16 11.62 12.02
N VAL A 260 6.64 11.07 13.12
CA VAL A 260 5.99 11.84 14.20
C VAL A 260 6.98 12.83 14.80
N GLU A 261 8.19 12.39 15.16
CA GLU A 261 9.25 13.28 15.68
C GLU A 261 9.55 14.40 14.68
N ARG A 262 9.72 14.05 13.40
CA ARG A 262 10.04 15.01 12.35
C ARG A 262 8.94 16.04 12.12
N LEU A 263 7.67 15.64 12.10
CA LEU A 263 6.53 16.56 12.00
C LEU A 263 6.47 17.52 13.20
N LEU A 264 6.68 17.02 14.41
CA LEU A 264 6.66 17.84 15.64
C LEU A 264 7.80 18.86 15.68
N VAL A 265 9.02 18.45 15.31
CA VAL A 265 10.18 19.37 15.22
C VAL A 265 9.93 20.51 14.23
N HIS A 266 9.14 20.25 13.18
CA HIS A 266 8.78 21.26 12.18
C HIS A 266 7.47 22.01 12.52
N GLY A 267 6.97 21.87 13.75
CA GLY A 267 5.88 22.69 14.28
C GLY A 267 4.46 22.16 14.01
N ALA A 268 4.30 20.89 13.67
CA ALA A 268 2.97 20.27 13.67
C ALA A 268 2.36 20.34 15.08
N LYS A 269 1.08 20.66 15.17
CA LYS A 269 0.35 20.74 16.43
C LYS A 269 0.12 19.34 17.00
N ILE A 270 0.59 19.14 18.23
CA ILE A 270 0.64 17.82 18.87
C ILE A 270 -0.72 17.28 19.32
N ASP A 271 -1.70 18.15 19.52
CA ASP A 271 -2.96 17.88 20.21
C ASP A 271 -4.20 18.30 19.42
N VAL A 272 -4.07 18.45 18.08
CA VAL A 272 -5.25 18.65 17.23
C VAL A 272 -6.22 17.50 17.47
N ALA A 273 -7.49 17.84 17.69
CA ALA A 273 -8.56 16.87 17.85
C ALA A 273 -9.26 16.64 16.50
N ASN A 274 -9.41 15.39 16.10
CA ASN A 274 -10.17 15.01 14.91
C ASN A 274 -11.69 15.07 15.17
N THR A 275 -12.52 14.61 14.23
CA THR A 275 -14.00 14.70 14.37
C THR A 275 -14.55 13.91 15.56
N ASP A 276 -13.83 12.90 16.04
CA ASP A 276 -14.20 12.11 17.22
C ASP A 276 -13.62 12.69 18.52
N GLY A 277 -12.92 13.83 18.45
CA GLY A 277 -12.17 14.38 19.57
C GLY A 277 -10.85 13.65 19.84
N SER A 278 -10.50 12.65 19.03
CA SER A 278 -9.25 11.88 19.16
C SER A 278 -8.06 12.78 18.83
N THR A 279 -6.95 12.59 19.54
CA THR A 279 -5.67 13.26 19.26
C THR A 279 -4.66 12.22 18.77
N PRO A 280 -3.50 12.62 18.21
CA PRO A 280 -2.49 11.65 17.76
C PRO A 280 -2.03 10.68 18.87
N LEU A 281 -2.09 11.11 20.15
CA LEU A 281 -1.79 10.25 21.29
C LEU A 281 -2.85 9.15 21.51
N HIS A 282 -4.13 9.46 21.29
CA HIS A 282 -5.21 8.48 21.34
C HIS A 282 -5.03 7.42 20.25
N ASP A 283 -4.70 7.83 19.03
CA ASP A 283 -4.48 6.94 17.89
C ASP A 283 -3.30 5.99 18.12
N ALA A 284 -2.16 6.54 18.53
CA ALA A 284 -0.96 5.77 18.85
C ALA A 284 -1.22 4.78 19.99
N ALA A 285 -1.94 5.22 21.03
CA ALA A 285 -2.27 4.38 22.18
C ALA A 285 -3.25 3.26 21.82
N CYS A 286 -4.28 3.58 21.03
CA CYS A 286 -5.23 2.61 20.49
C CYS A 286 -4.52 1.51 19.69
N LYS A 287 -3.54 1.87 18.86
CA LYS A 287 -2.79 0.92 18.03
C LYS A 287 -1.60 0.25 18.73
N GLY A 288 -1.30 0.62 19.97
CA GLY A 288 -0.22 0.01 20.75
C GLY A 288 1.18 0.42 20.28
N HIS A 289 1.33 1.57 19.62
CA HIS A 289 2.60 2.05 19.08
C HIS A 289 3.44 2.75 20.15
N VAL A 290 4.16 1.93 20.93
CA VAL A 290 4.95 2.37 22.10
C VAL A 290 5.89 3.52 21.79
N ASP A 291 6.63 3.45 20.69
CA ASP A 291 7.66 4.45 20.40
C ASP A 291 7.05 5.77 19.94
N VAL A 292 5.94 5.74 19.19
CA VAL A 292 5.15 6.94 18.90
C VAL A 292 4.63 7.58 20.20
N VAL A 293 4.07 6.79 21.11
CA VAL A 293 3.57 7.30 22.41
C VAL A 293 4.71 7.98 23.19
N LYS A 294 5.90 7.37 23.24
CA LYS A 294 7.06 7.99 23.90
C LYS A 294 7.44 9.33 23.25
N VAL A 295 7.50 9.40 21.93
CA VAL A 295 7.84 10.63 21.20
C VAL A 295 6.79 11.72 21.49
N LEU A 296 5.50 11.41 21.37
CA LEU A 296 4.42 12.35 21.65
C LEU A 296 4.49 12.88 23.09
N LEU A 297 4.70 12.00 24.09
CA LEU A 297 4.83 12.42 25.49
C LEU A 297 6.09 13.26 25.74
N ALA A 298 7.22 12.92 25.09
CA ALA A 298 8.45 13.70 25.19
C ALA A 298 8.29 15.12 24.63
N HIS A 299 7.43 15.30 23.63
CA HIS A 299 7.06 16.61 23.09
C HIS A 299 5.88 17.28 23.83
N GLY A 300 5.42 16.71 24.94
CA GLY A 300 4.41 17.34 25.81
C GLY A 300 2.96 17.11 25.39
N ALA A 301 2.65 16.02 24.67
CA ALA A 301 1.28 15.67 24.35
C ALA A 301 0.42 15.59 25.64
N PRO A 302 -0.79 16.19 25.67
CA PRO A 302 -1.64 16.17 26.84
C PRO A 302 -2.09 14.73 27.18
N ILE A 303 -1.44 14.13 28.18
CA ILE A 303 -1.58 12.70 28.50
C ILE A 303 -2.99 12.28 28.92
N ASP A 304 -3.74 13.19 29.53
CA ASP A 304 -5.12 12.99 29.99
C ASP A 304 -6.14 13.75 29.10
N ALA A 305 -5.79 14.11 27.85
CA ALA A 305 -6.76 14.60 26.88
C ALA A 305 -7.93 13.62 26.78
N ARG A 306 -9.13 14.15 26.51
CA ARG A 306 -10.36 13.38 26.39
C ARG A 306 -10.96 13.59 25.01
N ASP A 307 -11.33 12.50 24.38
CA ASP A 307 -12.14 12.54 23.16
C ASP A 307 -13.64 12.74 23.48
N LEU A 308 -14.50 12.67 22.45
CA LEU A 308 -15.94 12.89 22.61
C LEU A 308 -16.64 11.85 23.48
N ASN A 309 -16.06 10.67 23.69
CA ASN A 309 -16.57 9.66 24.61
C ASN A 309 -16.02 9.85 26.03
N GLY A 310 -15.21 10.89 26.27
CA GLY A 310 -14.50 11.10 27.52
C GLY A 310 -13.32 10.14 27.72
N ASP A 311 -12.97 9.34 26.71
CA ASP A 311 -11.87 8.39 26.77
C ASP A 311 -10.55 9.14 26.67
N THR A 312 -9.57 8.74 27.49
CA THR A 312 -8.18 9.19 27.36
C THR A 312 -7.35 8.20 26.56
N ALA A 313 -6.12 8.54 26.21
CA ALA A 313 -5.17 7.60 25.60
C ALA A 313 -5.02 6.29 26.43
N LEU A 314 -5.12 6.37 27.76
CA LEU A 314 -5.11 5.20 28.63
C LEU A 314 -6.36 4.32 28.44
N HIS A 315 -7.54 4.91 28.27
CA HIS A 315 -8.78 4.19 27.98
C HIS A 315 -8.70 3.51 26.61
N ARG A 316 -8.21 4.23 25.59
CA ARG A 316 -8.03 3.71 24.22
C ARG A 316 -7.04 2.54 24.16
N ALA A 317 -5.93 2.62 24.88
CA ALA A 317 -4.97 1.51 25.02
C ALA A 317 -5.59 0.28 25.69
N SER A 318 -6.47 0.46 26.69
CA SER A 318 -7.17 -0.64 27.35
C SER A 318 -8.21 -1.32 26.46
N MET A 319 -9.03 -0.55 25.73
CA MET A 319 -10.13 -1.07 24.91
C MET A 319 -9.64 -1.94 23.75
N ASN A 320 -8.61 -1.51 23.03
CA ASN A 320 -8.16 -2.24 21.84
C ASN A 320 -7.35 -3.52 22.19
N GLY A 321 -7.05 -3.74 23.48
CA GLY A 321 -6.60 -5.04 23.99
C GLY A 321 -7.69 -6.10 24.09
N GLN A 322 -8.96 -5.71 23.92
CA GLN A 322 -10.10 -6.63 23.86
C GLN A 322 -10.29 -7.20 22.43
N VAL A 323 -10.26 -6.35 21.41
CA VAL A 323 -10.71 -6.70 20.03
C VAL A 323 -9.86 -7.78 19.35
N TYR A 324 -8.55 -7.83 19.63
CA TYR A 324 -7.65 -8.81 19.03
C TYR A 324 -7.77 -10.21 19.66
N PHE A 325 -8.18 -10.32 20.91
CA PHE A 325 -8.36 -11.61 21.58
C PHE A 325 -9.65 -12.31 21.12
N ASP A 326 -10.74 -11.55 20.93
CA ASP A 326 -12.03 -12.10 20.52
C ASP A 326 -12.07 -12.48 19.02
N GLN A 327 -11.39 -11.73 18.13
CA GLN A 327 -11.24 -12.13 16.71
C GLN A 327 -10.36 -13.38 16.52
N GLU A 328 -9.38 -13.63 17.41
CA GLU A 328 -8.57 -14.86 17.40
C GLU A 328 -9.37 -16.07 17.91
N LEU A 329 -10.24 -15.91 18.92
CA LEU A 329 -11.12 -16.98 19.39
C LEU A 329 -12.11 -17.44 18.31
N ASP A 330 -12.69 -16.51 17.54
CA ASP A 330 -13.61 -16.84 16.43
C ASP A 330 -12.89 -17.49 15.23
N THR A 331 -11.62 -17.15 14.97
CA THR A 331 -10.83 -17.77 13.91
C THR A 331 -10.28 -19.15 14.33
N MET A 332 -9.91 -19.34 15.60
CA MET A 332 -9.52 -20.63 16.17
C MET A 332 -10.70 -21.59 16.35
N ALA A 333 -11.90 -21.10 16.67
CA ALA A 333 -13.12 -21.91 16.78
C ALA A 333 -13.58 -22.45 15.41
N ASN A 334 -13.29 -21.73 14.31
CA ASN A 334 -13.61 -22.15 12.95
C ASN A 334 -12.53 -23.04 12.28
N SER A 335 -11.34 -23.19 12.87
CA SER A 335 -10.31 -24.12 12.39
C SER A 335 -10.15 -25.33 13.31
N THR A 336 -11.19 -26.15 13.43
CA THR A 336 -11.07 -27.50 14.02
C THR A 336 -10.31 -28.42 13.06
N ASN A 337 -8.99 -28.26 12.97
CA ASN A 337 -8.14 -29.33 12.48
C ASN A 337 -6.86 -29.41 13.32
N LYS A 338 -6.78 -30.50 14.09
CA LYS A 338 -5.71 -30.81 15.04
C LYS A 338 -4.34 -30.78 14.34
N SER A 339 -3.35 -30.28 15.08
CA SER A 339 -1.89 -30.31 14.78
C SER A 339 -1.32 -29.21 13.86
N ARG A 340 -1.43 -27.95 14.29
CA ARG A 340 -0.36 -26.96 14.04
C ARG A 340 -0.26 -26.07 15.27
N LYS A 341 0.92 -26.01 15.90
CA LYS A 341 1.26 -24.93 16.84
C LYS A 341 1.09 -23.63 16.08
N VAL A 342 -0.01 -22.92 16.32
CA VAL A 342 -0.21 -21.55 15.85
C VAL A 342 0.75 -20.69 16.68
N GLN A 343 1.85 -20.30 16.05
CA GLN A 343 2.76 -19.30 16.60
C GLN A 343 2.10 -17.94 16.33
N CYS A 344 1.39 -17.39 17.33
CA CYS A 344 0.84 -16.04 17.28
C CYS A 344 1.96 -15.01 17.05
N PRO A 345 1.70 -13.84 16.42
CA PRO A 345 2.65 -12.73 16.42
C PRO A 345 2.61 -12.03 17.80
N PRO A 346 3.65 -12.11 18.64
CA PRO A 346 3.64 -11.60 20.02
C PRO A 346 3.70 -10.07 20.15
N ALA A 347 3.74 -9.32 19.04
CA ALA A 347 4.19 -7.93 19.03
C ALA A 347 3.11 -6.89 19.41
N THR A 348 1.87 -7.05 18.94
CA THR A 348 0.77 -6.07 19.18
C THR A 348 0.19 -6.17 20.60
N PHE A 349 0.01 -7.38 21.12
CA PHE A 349 -0.40 -7.61 22.52
C PHE A 349 0.66 -7.08 23.51
N ASN A 350 1.95 -7.25 23.18
CA ASN A 350 3.05 -6.68 23.96
C ASN A 350 3.10 -5.13 23.85
N GLY A 351 2.77 -4.58 22.67
CA GLY A 351 2.72 -3.14 22.42
C GLY A 351 1.72 -2.42 23.32
N GLN A 352 0.49 -2.93 23.44
CA GLN A 352 -0.55 -2.29 24.24
C GLN A 352 -0.25 -2.30 25.75
N VAL A 353 0.22 -3.43 26.29
CA VAL A 353 0.65 -3.51 27.70
C VAL A 353 1.81 -2.54 27.97
N GLN A 354 2.73 -2.43 27.02
CA GLN A 354 3.85 -1.51 27.14
C GLN A 354 3.41 -0.04 26.99
N VAL A 355 2.41 0.27 26.17
CA VAL A 355 1.79 1.60 26.10
C VAL A 355 1.13 1.96 27.43
N LEU A 356 0.34 1.05 28.02
CA LEU A 356 -0.27 1.26 29.34
C LEU A 356 0.80 1.58 30.39
N LYS A 357 1.89 0.80 30.39
CA LYS A 357 3.04 1.06 31.26
C LYS A 357 3.64 2.44 31.03
N VAL A 358 3.93 2.81 29.78
CA VAL A 358 4.54 4.11 29.45
C VAL A 358 3.63 5.26 29.87
N LEU A 359 2.33 5.18 29.59
CA LEU A 359 1.36 6.20 29.99
C LEU A 359 1.30 6.35 31.52
N LEU A 360 1.26 5.24 32.25
CA LEU A 360 1.18 5.27 33.72
C LEU A 360 2.50 5.72 34.38
N ASP A 361 3.64 5.29 33.84
CA ASP A 361 4.96 5.76 34.27
C ASP A 361 5.12 7.27 33.99
N ALA A 362 4.50 7.79 32.93
CA ALA A 362 4.44 9.21 32.59
C ALA A 362 3.37 10.00 33.37
N GLY A 363 2.58 9.35 34.23
CA GLY A 363 1.64 10.01 35.15
C GLY A 363 0.19 10.07 34.69
N ALA A 364 -0.23 9.27 33.70
CA ALA A 364 -1.63 9.19 33.28
C ALA A 364 -2.56 8.84 34.45
N LYS A 365 -3.70 9.53 34.56
CA LYS A 365 -4.63 9.32 35.67
C LYS A 365 -5.50 8.08 35.45
N ARG A 366 -5.13 6.99 36.12
CA ARG A 366 -5.88 5.70 36.09
C ARG A 366 -7.32 5.72 36.61
N HIS A 367 -7.73 6.77 37.31
CA HIS A 367 -9.05 6.87 37.98
C HIS A 367 -10.04 7.75 37.22
N LEU A 368 -9.63 8.34 36.10
CA LEU A 368 -10.56 9.07 35.24
C LEU A 368 -11.60 8.09 34.70
N ARG A 369 -12.83 8.58 34.58
CA ARG A 369 -13.95 7.86 33.99
C ARG A 369 -14.32 8.55 32.68
N ASN A 370 -14.65 7.74 31.68
CA ASN A 370 -15.24 8.18 30.43
C ASN A 370 -16.74 8.50 30.62
N GLU A 371 -17.44 8.85 29.54
CA GLU A 371 -18.87 9.23 29.58
C GLU A 371 -19.78 8.07 30.05
N ASP A 372 -19.39 6.80 29.80
CA ASP A 372 -20.08 5.62 30.34
C ASP A 372 -19.80 5.38 31.84
N GLY A 373 -19.02 6.25 32.47
CA GLY A 373 -18.59 6.09 33.85
C GLY A 373 -17.56 4.98 34.05
N LYS A 374 -16.91 4.46 33.00
CA LYS A 374 -15.91 3.39 33.08
C LYS A 374 -14.50 3.96 33.18
N THR A 375 -13.67 3.36 34.01
CA THR A 375 -12.23 3.65 34.04
C THR A 375 -11.48 2.83 32.99
N ALA A 376 -10.24 3.21 32.69
CA ALA A 376 -9.38 2.41 31.81
C ALA A 376 -9.18 0.96 32.30
N ARG A 377 -9.34 0.67 33.61
CA ARG A 377 -9.32 -0.70 34.12
C ARG A 377 -10.61 -1.44 33.80
N ASP A 378 -11.76 -0.78 33.94
CA ASP A 378 -13.08 -1.37 33.64
C ASP A 378 -13.24 -1.71 32.15
N LEU A 379 -12.43 -1.08 31.29
CA LEU A 379 -12.33 -1.32 29.86
C LEU A 379 -11.28 -2.38 29.47
N GLY A 380 -10.53 -2.96 30.41
CA GLY A 380 -9.50 -3.99 30.15
C GLY A 380 -9.97 -5.41 30.46
N ASN A 381 -9.28 -6.44 29.94
CA ASN A 381 -9.51 -7.87 30.26
C ASN A 381 -8.67 -8.33 31.49
N SER A 382 -8.84 -9.59 31.91
CA SER A 382 -8.13 -10.22 33.04
C SER A 382 -6.58 -10.11 33.01
N ALA A 383 -5.98 -9.95 31.83
CA ALA A 383 -4.54 -9.70 31.66
C ALA A 383 -4.14 -8.25 31.99
N VAL A 384 -5.01 -7.27 31.67
CA VAL A 384 -4.86 -5.86 32.07
C VAL A 384 -5.09 -5.74 33.58
N ASP A 385 -6.05 -6.49 34.14
CA ASP A 385 -6.22 -6.63 35.60
C ASP A 385 -4.97 -7.20 36.28
N ALA A 386 -4.42 -8.29 35.77
CA ALA A 386 -3.18 -8.89 36.28
C ALA A 386 -2.00 -7.90 36.22
N TRP A 387 -1.88 -7.12 35.14
CA TRP A 387 -0.86 -6.09 35.01
C TRP A 387 -1.09 -4.91 35.98
N PHE A 388 -2.32 -4.42 36.13
CA PHE A 388 -2.65 -3.37 37.11
C PHE A 388 -2.39 -3.83 38.55
N ASP A 389 -2.60 -5.11 38.84
CA ASP A 389 -2.35 -5.69 40.16
C ASP A 389 -0.83 -5.86 40.42
N ILE A 390 -0.05 -6.25 39.41
CA ILE A 390 1.42 -6.24 39.46
C ILE A 390 1.96 -4.82 39.64
N TYR A 391 1.44 -3.84 38.88
CA TYR A 391 1.86 -2.44 38.97
C TYR A 391 1.52 -1.83 40.34
N ARG A 392 0.35 -2.14 40.91
CA ARG A 392 -0.05 -1.73 42.27
C ARG A 392 0.94 -2.27 43.31
N ASN A 393 1.38 -3.52 43.18
CA ASN A 393 2.36 -4.12 44.07
C ASN A 393 3.75 -3.46 43.95
N ILE A 394 4.19 -3.12 42.74
CA ILE A 394 5.46 -2.41 42.50
C ILE A 394 5.41 -0.97 43.03
N ALA A 395 4.31 -0.24 42.78
CA ALA A 395 4.12 1.12 43.26
C ALA A 395 4.07 1.19 44.79
N ASN A 396 3.36 0.25 45.43
CA ASN A 396 3.31 0.13 46.89
C ASN A 396 4.69 -0.18 47.47
N LYS A 397 5.48 -1.05 46.82
CA LYS A 397 6.84 -1.37 47.25
C LYS A 397 7.79 -0.16 47.17
N LYS A 398 7.73 0.62 46.08
CA LYS A 398 8.49 1.87 45.94
C LYS A 398 8.04 2.95 46.95
N LEU A 399 6.76 3.00 47.30
CA LEU A 399 6.22 3.91 48.31
C LEU A 399 6.76 3.55 49.70
N LEU A 400 6.76 2.26 50.05
CA LEU A 400 7.30 1.74 51.32
C LEU A 400 8.81 1.98 51.45
N GLU A 401 9.58 1.80 50.37
CA GLU A 401 11.02 2.12 50.32
C GLU A 401 11.31 3.63 50.43
N ARG A 402 10.38 4.50 50.01
CA ARG A 402 10.48 5.95 50.23
C ARG A 402 10.14 6.33 51.66
N ILE A 403 9.12 5.71 52.26
CA ILE A 403 8.71 5.93 53.65
C ILE A 403 9.81 5.47 54.62
N SER A 404 10.50 4.36 54.35
CA SER A 404 11.59 3.86 55.19
C SER A 404 12.87 4.70 55.16
N LYS A 405 12.98 5.64 54.20
CA LYS A 405 14.10 6.59 54.08
C LYS A 405 13.82 7.95 54.72
N ILE A 406 12.63 8.16 55.28
CA ILE A 406 12.30 9.38 56.04
C ILE A 406 12.95 9.25 57.43
N PRO A 407 13.89 10.12 57.84
CA PRO A 407 14.52 10.02 59.16
C PRO A 407 13.48 10.30 60.25
N THR A 408 13.28 9.35 61.15
CA THR A 408 12.47 9.54 62.36
C THR A 408 13.16 10.57 63.27
N ARG A 409 12.65 11.81 63.33
CA ARG A 409 13.08 12.78 64.35
C ARG A 409 12.68 12.25 65.73
N HIS A 410 13.66 12.04 66.60
CA HIS A 410 13.47 11.71 68.00
C HIS A 410 12.63 12.78 68.71
N PHE A 411 11.48 12.38 69.25
CA PHE A 411 10.82 13.08 70.34
C PHE A 411 11.29 12.41 71.64
N GLU A 412 12.37 12.91 72.22
CA GLU A 412 12.69 12.66 73.63
C GLU A 412 11.89 13.66 74.47
N THR A 413 10.77 13.21 75.05
CA THR A 413 10.09 13.95 76.11
C THR A 413 10.79 13.65 77.44
N HIS A 414 11.56 14.61 77.94
CA HIS A 414 11.94 14.68 79.35
C HIS A 414 10.69 14.87 80.21
N VAL A 415 10.40 13.92 81.09
CA VAL A 415 9.61 14.14 82.29
C VAL A 415 10.49 13.77 83.47
N ALA A 416 10.94 14.78 84.20
CA ALA A 416 11.62 14.65 85.48
C ALA A 416 10.61 14.91 86.62
N SER A 417 10.81 14.17 87.71
CA SER A 417 10.18 14.23 89.06
C SER A 417 9.05 13.24 89.28
#